data_AF-A0A507FHU3-F1
#
_entry.id   AF-A0A507FHU3-F1
#
_cell.length_a   1.000
_cell.length_b   1.000
_cell.length_c   1.000
_cell.angle_alpha   90.00
_cell.angle_beta   90.00
_cell.angle_gamma   90.00
#
_symmetry.space_group_name_H-M   'P 1'
#
loop_
_entity.id
_entity.type
_entity.pdbx_description
1 polymer ?
#
loop_
_entity_poly.entity_id
_entity_poly.type
_entity_poly.pdbx_seq_one_letter_code
_entity_poly.pdbx_strand_id
1 'polypeptide(L)'
;MQLTHFAAIAAFAVSSATAQCSGNPGATCMTSGGSWLSIINPGQGSSYQAGQDLMITWDACGNDDAFKSSTIQFIVVDAKNPNNIADLAGGIGALAGSPKVTDGQFKVKIPDTIPAGEKYALKSVYRDAAATKWVNCFGVTFAISNSAAVVPTSAGNATVSQTPAAAAPTSKSGAASLVAVGSAAVIAGVFAL
;
A
#
# COMPACT_ATOMS: atom_id res chain seq x y z
N MET A 1 8.76 18.05 -61.15
CA MET A 1 8.71 16.84 -60.31
C MET A 1 8.69 17.29 -58.85
N GLN A 2 7.50 17.37 -58.24
CA GLN A 2 7.33 17.71 -56.82
C GLN A 2 7.27 16.41 -56.02
N LEU A 3 8.20 16.26 -55.07
CA LEU A 3 8.34 15.09 -54.20
C LEU A 3 7.55 15.34 -52.91
N THR A 4 6.32 14.83 -52.85
CA THR A 4 5.47 14.85 -51.64
C THR A 4 5.97 13.83 -50.63
N HIS A 5 6.49 14.31 -49.51
CA HIS A 5 6.86 13.47 -48.36
C HIS A 5 5.61 13.23 -47.50
N PHE A 6 5.20 11.97 -47.39
CA PHE A 6 4.19 11.51 -46.43
C PHE A 6 4.87 11.25 -45.07
N ALA A 7 4.52 12.03 -44.05
CA ALA A 7 4.91 11.76 -42.67
C ALA A 7 3.93 10.76 -42.04
N ALA A 8 4.40 9.55 -41.75
CA ALA A 8 3.63 8.54 -41.03
C ALA A 8 3.61 8.86 -39.52
N ILE A 9 2.43 9.17 -38.99
CA ILE A 9 2.21 9.35 -37.55
C ILE A 9 1.97 7.97 -36.95
N ALA A 10 2.96 7.44 -36.21
CA ALA A 10 2.83 6.22 -35.44
C ALA A 10 2.01 6.50 -34.17
N ALA A 11 0.79 5.95 -34.09
CA ALA A 11 -0.03 5.98 -32.88
C ALA A 11 0.45 4.89 -31.92
N PHE A 12 1.04 5.28 -30.79
CA PHE A 12 1.33 4.36 -29.70
C PHE A 12 0.03 4.11 -28.93
N ALA A 13 -0.55 2.91 -29.09
CA ALA A 13 -1.65 2.45 -28.26
C ALA A 13 -1.11 2.20 -26.84
N VAL A 14 -1.39 3.12 -25.91
CA VAL A 14 -1.15 2.89 -24.50
C VAL A 14 -2.21 1.89 -24.05
N SER A 15 -1.83 0.62 -23.90
CA SER A 15 -2.68 -0.37 -23.25
C SER A 15 -2.86 0.04 -21.79
N SER A 16 -4.00 0.66 -21.49
CA SER A 16 -4.47 0.84 -20.13
C SER A 16 -4.72 -0.56 -19.56
N ALA A 17 -3.74 -1.06 -18.80
CA ALA A 17 -3.96 -2.19 -17.92
C ALA A 17 -5.12 -1.80 -17.00
N THR A 18 -6.31 -2.36 -17.23
CA THR A 18 -7.39 -2.31 -16.25
C THR A 18 -6.83 -3.02 -15.03
N ALA A 19 -6.49 -2.27 -13.98
CA ALA A 19 -6.10 -2.83 -12.69
C ALA A 19 -7.24 -3.75 -12.26
N GLN A 20 -7.05 -5.04 -12.52
CA GLN A 20 -7.99 -6.06 -12.11
C GLN A 20 -7.87 -6.07 -10.60
N CYS A 21 -8.97 -5.79 -9.92
CA CYS A 21 -9.05 -5.89 -8.47
C CYS A 21 -8.88 -7.36 -8.08
N SER A 22 -7.65 -7.86 -8.10
CA SER A 22 -7.27 -9.14 -7.54
C SER A 22 -7.57 -9.00 -6.06
N GLY A 23 -8.63 -9.67 -5.62
CA GLY A 23 -9.19 -9.54 -4.28
C GLY A 23 -8.09 -9.50 -3.23
N ASN A 24 -7.85 -8.32 -2.68
CA ASN A 24 -7.22 -8.24 -1.38
C ASN A 24 -8.28 -8.77 -0.41
N PRO A 25 -8.01 -9.84 0.37
CA PRO A 25 -8.94 -10.34 1.39
C PRO A 25 -9.28 -9.30 2.47
N GLY A 26 -8.67 -8.10 2.43
CA GLY A 26 -8.94 -6.97 3.30
C GLY A 26 -9.97 -5.94 2.81
N ALA A 27 -10.60 -6.08 1.63
CA ALA A 27 -11.69 -5.17 1.25
C ALA A 27 -12.94 -5.44 2.12
N THR A 28 -13.04 -4.75 3.25
CA THR A 28 -14.12 -4.98 4.24
C THR A 28 -15.47 -4.34 3.86
N CYS A 29 -15.60 -3.81 2.66
CA CYS A 29 -16.73 -2.96 2.29
C CYS A 29 -17.14 -3.16 0.83
N MET A 30 -18.42 -2.92 0.54
CA MET A 30 -18.97 -2.88 -0.80
C MET A 30 -20.17 -1.92 -0.80
N THR A 31 -20.29 -1.09 -1.85
CA THR A 31 -21.46 -0.24 -2.04
C THR A 31 -22.67 -1.05 -2.49
N SER A 32 -23.85 -0.46 -2.38
CA SER A 32 -25.08 -1.01 -2.96
C SER A 32 -24.99 -1.19 -4.49
N GLY A 33 -24.22 -0.34 -5.17
CA GLY A 33 -23.87 -0.49 -6.60
C GLY A 33 -22.77 -1.53 -6.88
N GLY A 34 -22.29 -2.25 -5.87
CA GLY A 34 -21.28 -3.30 -6.01
C GLY A 34 -19.87 -2.82 -6.28
N SER A 35 -19.57 -1.55 -6.01
CA SER A 35 -18.22 -0.99 -6.10
C SER A 35 -17.55 -0.94 -4.74
N TRP A 36 -16.22 -0.93 -4.68
CA TRP A 36 -15.48 -0.90 -3.41
C TRP A 36 -14.09 -0.28 -3.58
N LEU A 37 -13.44 0.00 -2.46
CA LEU A 37 -12.09 0.55 -2.41
C LEU A 37 -11.15 -0.45 -1.71
N SER A 38 -9.97 -0.67 -2.26
CA SER A 38 -8.92 -1.47 -1.64
C SER A 38 -7.71 -0.60 -1.31
N ILE A 39 -7.45 -0.37 -0.02
CA ILE A 39 -6.29 0.41 0.43
C ILE A 39 -5.04 -0.46 0.28
N ILE A 40 -4.05 0.04 -0.47
CA ILE A 40 -2.79 -0.64 -0.79
C ILE A 40 -1.68 -0.16 0.16
N ASN A 41 -1.60 1.15 0.40
CA ASN A 41 -0.62 1.76 1.31
C ASN A 41 -1.32 2.62 2.37
N PRO A 42 -0.97 2.55 3.67
CA PRO A 42 0.05 1.74 4.34
C PRO A 42 0.03 0.25 4.04
N GLY A 43 1.22 -0.32 3.81
CA GLY A 43 1.41 -1.77 3.70
C GLY A 43 1.35 -2.47 5.06
N GLN A 44 1.10 -3.77 5.06
CA GLN A 44 1.02 -4.55 6.29
C GLN A 44 2.36 -4.52 7.03
N GLY A 45 2.33 -4.17 8.32
CA GLY A 45 3.54 -4.12 9.16
C GLY A 45 4.47 -2.94 8.87
N SER A 46 4.05 -2.00 8.01
CA SER A 46 4.78 -0.75 7.82
C SER A 46 4.75 0.10 9.10
N SER A 47 5.74 0.97 9.28
CA SER A 47 5.84 1.89 10.40
C SER A 47 6.04 3.31 9.90
N TYR A 48 5.30 4.25 10.50
CA TYR A 48 5.38 5.67 10.19
C TYR A 48 5.64 6.47 11.47
N GLN A 49 6.11 7.70 11.30
CA GLN A 49 6.24 8.64 12.41
C GLN A 49 5.02 9.57 12.46
N ALA A 50 4.53 9.87 13.68
CA ALA A 50 3.61 10.98 13.87
C ALA A 50 4.27 12.26 13.32
N GLY A 51 3.52 13.07 12.58
CA GLY A 51 4.06 14.24 11.90
C GLY A 51 4.71 13.98 10.54
N GLN A 52 4.85 12.73 10.12
CA GLN A 52 5.42 12.42 8.81
C GLN A 52 4.37 12.56 7.71
N ASP A 53 4.83 12.93 6.52
CA ASP A 53 4.05 12.73 5.29
C ASP A 53 3.82 11.23 5.05
N LEU A 54 2.55 10.87 4.86
CA LEU A 54 2.06 9.57 4.47
C LEU A 54 1.47 9.66 3.06
N MET A 55 1.92 8.77 2.17
CA MET A 55 1.27 8.54 0.88
C MET A 55 0.26 7.42 1.03
N ILE A 56 -1.02 7.70 0.90
CA ILE A 56 -2.09 6.70 0.87
C ILE A 56 -2.31 6.33 -0.59
N THR A 57 -2.38 5.05 -0.91
CA THR A 57 -2.71 4.57 -2.26
C THR A 57 -3.81 3.53 -2.19
N TRP A 58 -4.67 3.50 -3.19
CA TRP A 58 -5.79 2.57 -3.26
C TRP A 58 -6.19 2.25 -4.70
N ASP A 59 -6.82 1.10 -4.86
CA ASP A 59 -7.56 0.74 -6.07
C ASP A 59 -9.06 0.96 -5.86
N ALA A 60 -9.71 1.51 -6.88
CA ALA A 60 -11.15 1.63 -6.97
C ALA A 60 -11.70 0.53 -7.87
N CYS A 61 -12.64 -0.25 -7.35
CA CYS A 61 -13.17 -1.43 -7.99
C CYS A 61 -14.66 -1.27 -8.27
N GLY A 62 -15.11 -1.80 -9.41
CA GLY A 62 -16.48 -1.68 -9.87
C GLY A 62 -16.72 -0.51 -10.83
N ASN A 63 -17.95 -0.41 -11.31
CA ASN A 63 -18.34 0.50 -12.40
C ASN A 63 -19.44 1.50 -12.02
N ASP A 64 -19.65 1.75 -10.73
CA ASP A 64 -20.58 2.78 -10.27
C ASP A 64 -19.98 4.19 -10.43
N ASP A 65 -20.56 5.00 -11.32
CA ASP A 65 -20.11 6.38 -11.57
C ASP A 65 -20.33 7.31 -10.37
N ALA A 66 -21.36 7.06 -9.56
CA ALA A 66 -21.59 7.84 -8.34
C ALA A 66 -20.50 7.54 -7.30
N PHE A 67 -20.07 6.29 -7.21
CA PHE A 67 -18.91 5.91 -6.41
C PHE A 67 -17.62 6.57 -6.92
N LYS A 68 -17.33 6.47 -8.22
CA LYS A 68 -16.10 7.06 -8.81
C LYS A 68 -16.00 8.58 -8.59
N SER A 69 -17.13 9.29 -8.61
CA SER A 69 -17.17 10.73 -8.38
C SER A 69 -17.18 11.15 -6.90
N SER A 70 -17.30 10.19 -5.98
CA SER A 70 -17.38 10.46 -4.54
C SER A 70 -16.03 10.90 -3.96
N THR A 71 -16.11 11.76 -2.94
CA THR A 71 -14.97 12.14 -2.10
C THR A 71 -14.78 11.13 -0.97
N ILE A 72 -13.53 10.83 -0.65
CA ILE A 72 -13.14 9.94 0.44
C ILE A 72 -12.57 10.78 1.57
N GLN A 73 -12.92 10.44 2.81
CA GLN A 73 -12.21 10.88 4.00
C GLN A 73 -11.38 9.72 4.55
N PHE A 74 -10.11 9.97 4.84
CA PHE A 74 -9.25 8.98 5.50
C PHE A 74 -9.11 9.31 6.98
N ILE A 75 -9.21 8.27 7.82
CA ILE A 75 -9.14 8.37 9.28
C ILE A 75 -8.22 7.25 9.78
N VAL A 76 -7.23 7.60 10.59
CA VAL A 76 -6.43 6.64 11.35
C VAL A 76 -7.24 6.16 12.54
N VAL A 77 -7.38 4.84 12.68
CA VAL A 77 -8.20 4.20 13.71
C VAL A 77 -7.37 3.21 14.54
N ASP A 78 -7.77 2.96 15.78
CA ASP A 78 -7.15 1.96 16.65
C ASP A 78 -7.61 0.56 16.23
N ALA A 79 -6.66 -0.25 15.78
CA ALA A 79 -6.88 -1.62 15.31
C ALA A 79 -6.29 -2.66 16.28
N LYS A 80 -6.08 -2.31 17.55
CA LYS A 80 -5.63 -3.27 18.58
C LYS A 80 -6.56 -4.47 18.68
N ASN A 81 -7.87 -4.24 18.53
CA ASN A 81 -8.88 -5.28 18.45
C ASN A 81 -9.40 -5.39 17.01
N PRO A 82 -9.04 -6.43 16.25
CA PRO A 82 -9.48 -6.59 14.86
C PRO A 82 -11.00 -6.82 14.74
N ASN A 83 -11.67 -7.27 15.80
CA ASN A 83 -13.12 -7.46 15.83
C ASN A 83 -13.87 -6.17 16.21
N ASN A 84 -13.16 -5.14 16.69
CA ASN A 84 -13.74 -3.88 17.12
C ASN A 84 -12.76 -2.74 16.87
N ILE A 85 -12.63 -2.35 15.60
CA ILE A 85 -11.81 -1.21 15.20
C ILE A 85 -12.53 0.07 15.64
N ALA A 86 -11.83 0.89 16.45
CA ALA A 86 -12.40 2.07 17.06
C ALA A 86 -11.70 3.34 16.60
N ASP A 87 -12.45 4.44 16.54
CA ASP A 87 -11.87 5.75 16.26
C ASP A 87 -10.99 6.20 17.43
N LEU A 88 -9.91 6.91 17.10
CA LEU A 88 -9.05 7.49 18.13
C LEU A 88 -9.81 8.56 18.92
N ALA A 89 -9.63 8.55 20.24
CA ALA A 89 -10.31 9.46 21.15
C ALA A 89 -10.11 10.93 20.74
N GLY A 90 -11.19 11.72 20.78
CA GLY A 90 -11.16 13.13 20.38
C GLY A 90 -11.08 13.38 18.87
N GLY A 91 -11.23 12.34 18.03
CA GLY A 91 -11.21 12.51 16.57
C GLY A 91 -9.84 12.83 15.97
N ILE A 92 -8.77 12.63 16.74
CA ILE A 92 -7.38 12.96 16.37
C ILE A 92 -6.85 12.17 15.16
N GLY A 93 -7.56 11.12 14.76
CA GLY A 93 -7.19 10.29 13.61
C GLY A 93 -7.60 10.85 12.26
N ALA A 94 -8.45 11.88 12.20
CA ALA A 94 -8.91 12.42 10.92
C ALA A 94 -7.76 13.07 10.14
N LEU A 95 -7.55 12.61 8.91
CA LEU A 95 -6.52 13.15 8.02
C LEU A 95 -7.11 14.33 7.24
N ALA A 96 -6.35 15.42 7.14
CA ALA A 96 -6.82 16.63 6.48
C ALA A 96 -6.90 16.43 4.96
N GLY A 97 -8.02 16.82 4.36
CA GLY A 97 -8.27 16.77 2.92
C GLY A 97 -9.30 15.71 2.52
N SER A 98 -9.74 15.78 1.26
CA SER A 98 -10.84 14.97 0.73
C SER A 98 -10.56 14.58 -0.74
N PRO A 99 -9.66 13.60 -0.98
CA PRO A 99 -9.40 13.10 -2.34
C PRO A 99 -10.66 12.47 -2.94
N LYS A 100 -10.70 12.37 -4.27
CA LYS A 100 -11.74 11.62 -4.98
C LYS A 100 -11.36 10.16 -5.12
N VAL A 101 -12.35 9.28 -5.23
CA VAL A 101 -12.12 7.84 -5.48
C VAL A 101 -11.22 7.60 -6.69
N THR A 102 -11.36 8.40 -7.75
CA THR A 102 -10.56 8.31 -8.98
C THR A 102 -9.11 8.76 -8.85
N ASP A 103 -8.72 9.43 -7.77
CA ASP A 103 -7.36 9.97 -7.65
C ASP A 103 -6.32 8.85 -7.45
N GLY A 104 -6.72 7.71 -6.88
CA GLY A 104 -5.88 6.52 -6.65
C GLY A 104 -4.77 6.70 -5.61
N GLN A 105 -4.45 7.94 -5.24
CA GLN A 105 -3.44 8.28 -4.26
C GLN A 105 -3.72 9.62 -3.56
N PHE A 106 -3.22 9.75 -2.34
CA PHE A 106 -3.38 10.96 -1.53
C PHE A 106 -2.19 11.14 -0.59
N LYS A 107 -1.49 12.26 -0.72
CA LYS A 107 -0.38 12.63 0.18
C LYS A 107 -0.92 13.49 1.32
N VAL A 108 -0.70 13.07 2.56
CA VAL A 108 -1.20 13.76 3.76
C VAL A 108 -0.25 13.61 4.93
N LYS A 109 -0.23 14.58 5.85
CA LYS A 109 0.57 14.51 7.07
C LYS A 109 -0.18 13.72 8.15
N ILE A 110 0.48 12.76 8.79
CA ILE A 110 -0.05 12.09 9.99
C ILE A 110 -0.06 13.14 11.12
N PRO A 111 -1.20 13.35 11.82
CA PRO A 111 -1.24 14.31 12.92
C PRO A 111 -0.20 14.00 14.01
N ASP A 112 0.52 15.03 14.45
CA ASP A 112 1.55 14.93 15.50
C ASP A 112 0.97 14.50 16.87
N THR A 113 -0.36 14.57 17.03
CA THR A 113 -1.08 14.24 18.25
C THR A 113 -1.45 12.77 18.39
N ILE A 114 -1.28 11.96 17.34
CA ILE A 114 -1.56 10.52 17.41
C ILE A 114 -0.50 9.86 18.30
N PRO A 115 -0.88 9.13 19.36
CA PRO A 115 0.08 8.46 20.23
C PRO A 115 0.83 7.34 19.47
N ALA A 116 2.00 6.96 19.96
CA ALA A 116 2.71 5.80 19.44
C ALA A 116 1.94 4.50 19.74
N GLY A 117 2.02 3.54 18.81
CA GLY A 117 1.40 2.23 18.93
C GLY A 117 1.67 1.35 17.71
N GLU A 118 1.45 0.04 17.86
CA GLU A 118 1.81 -0.96 16.84
C GLU A 118 0.64 -1.37 15.95
N LYS A 119 -0.60 -1.00 16.32
CA LYS A 119 -1.82 -1.49 15.67
C LYS A 119 -2.78 -0.35 15.34
N TYR A 120 -2.49 0.34 14.25
CA TYR A 120 -3.40 1.27 13.59
C TYR A 120 -3.88 0.68 12.27
N ALA A 121 -5.03 1.15 11.79
CA ALA A 121 -5.47 0.92 10.43
C ALA A 121 -5.95 2.24 9.81
N LEU A 122 -6.05 2.27 8.48
CA LEU A 122 -6.75 3.35 7.78
C LEU A 122 -8.20 2.95 7.56
N LYS A 123 -9.11 3.83 7.97
CA LYS A 123 -10.52 3.80 7.63
C LYS A 123 -10.77 4.80 6.51
N SER A 124 -11.26 4.35 5.36
CA SER A 124 -11.82 5.22 4.34
C SER A 124 -13.33 5.36 4.54
N VAL A 125 -13.83 6.58 4.54
CA VAL A 125 -15.25 6.90 4.69
C VAL A 125 -15.73 7.62 3.45
N TYR A 126 -16.80 7.13 2.84
CA TYR A 126 -17.47 7.81 1.73
C TYR A 126 -18.97 7.52 1.76
N ARG A 127 -19.75 8.35 1.07
CA ARG A 127 -21.21 8.21 1.03
C ARG A 127 -21.61 7.36 -0.17
N ASP A 128 -22.27 6.24 0.08
CA ASP A 128 -22.94 5.47 -0.96
C ASP A 128 -24.15 6.29 -1.44
N ALA A 129 -24.08 6.79 -2.67
CA ALA A 129 -25.11 7.66 -3.23
C ALA A 129 -26.45 6.95 -3.40
N ALA A 130 -26.43 5.67 -3.79
CA ALA A 130 -27.64 4.90 -4.07
C ALA A 130 -28.37 4.49 -2.78
N ALA A 131 -27.63 4.12 -1.73
CA ALA A 131 -28.21 3.76 -0.43
C ALA A 131 -28.27 4.93 0.58
N THR A 132 -27.72 6.10 0.23
CA THR A 132 -27.58 7.29 1.08
C THR A 132 -26.87 7.07 2.42
N LYS A 133 -26.14 5.95 2.55
CA LYS A 133 -25.45 5.51 3.78
C LYS A 133 -23.96 5.79 3.70
N TRP A 134 -23.32 5.94 4.85
CA TRP A 134 -21.86 5.97 4.92
C TRP A 134 -21.32 4.55 4.87
N VAL A 135 -20.29 4.35 4.05
CA VAL A 135 -19.57 3.08 3.92
C VAL A 135 -18.15 3.28 4.44
N ASN A 136 -17.73 2.34 5.28
CA ASN A 136 -16.41 2.33 5.89
C ASN A 136 -15.63 1.14 5.36
N CYS A 137 -14.45 1.39 4.79
CA CYS A 137 -13.51 0.34 4.39
C CYS A 137 -12.26 0.45 5.25
N PHE A 138 -11.72 -0.68 5.65
CA PHE A 138 -10.51 -0.74 6.47
C PHE A 138 -9.34 -1.28 5.65
N GLY A 139 -8.20 -0.64 5.78
CA GLY A 139 -6.93 -1.13 5.26
C GLY A 139 -6.29 -2.15 6.19
N VAL A 140 -5.06 -2.53 5.86
CA VAL A 140 -4.22 -3.39 6.71
C VAL A 140 -3.67 -2.62 7.92
N THR A 141 -3.14 -3.38 8.88
CA THR A 141 -2.57 -2.80 10.10
C THR A 141 -1.14 -2.30 9.90
N PHE A 142 -0.82 -1.16 10.48
CA PHE A 142 0.50 -0.53 10.50
C PHE A 142 0.80 0.10 11.87
N ALA A 143 2.06 0.45 12.11
CA ALA A 143 2.52 1.07 13.35
C ALA A 143 2.75 2.58 13.18
N ILE A 144 2.53 3.34 14.26
CA ILE A 144 2.90 4.75 14.36
C ILE A 144 3.85 4.91 15.54
N SER A 145 4.96 5.60 15.33
CA SER A 145 5.94 5.93 16.36
C SER A 145 5.93 7.43 16.63
N ASN A 146 6.16 7.82 17.89
CA ASN A 146 6.38 9.21 18.25
C ASN A 146 7.85 9.53 17.95
N SER A 147 8.11 10.34 16.93
CA SER A 147 9.46 10.82 16.68
C SER A 147 9.78 11.97 17.61
N ALA A 148 10.36 11.65 18.77
CA ALA A 148 11.34 12.51 19.44
C ALA A 148 12.77 11.97 19.22
N ALA A 149 12.97 11.10 18.23
CA ALA A 149 14.29 10.62 17.87
C ALA A 149 14.91 11.62 16.89
N VAL A 150 15.71 12.53 17.44
CA VAL A 150 16.73 13.26 16.67
C VAL A 150 17.48 12.23 15.83
N VAL A 151 17.32 12.31 14.51
CA VAL A 151 18.17 11.58 13.57
C VAL A 151 19.61 11.92 13.98
N PRO A 152 20.49 10.98 14.36
CA PRO A 152 21.89 11.31 14.45
C PRO A 152 22.32 11.68 13.04
N THR A 153 22.51 12.97 12.80
CA THR A 153 23.21 13.48 11.63
C THR A 153 24.57 12.81 11.63
N SER A 154 24.75 11.79 10.80
CA SER A 154 26.08 11.24 10.52
C SER A 154 26.85 12.31 9.73
N ALA A 155 27.46 13.23 10.46
CA ALA A 155 28.55 14.05 9.95
C ALA A 155 29.80 13.15 9.96
N GLY A 156 30.32 12.84 8.77
CA GLY A 156 31.52 12.01 8.64
C GLY A 156 31.94 11.79 7.20
N ASN A 157 32.57 12.80 6.61
CA ASN A 157 33.28 12.76 5.33
C ASN A 157 34.29 11.60 5.23
N ALA A 158 34.44 11.01 4.04
CA ALA A 158 35.76 10.64 3.52
C ALA A 158 35.79 10.62 1.98
N THR A 159 36.70 11.43 1.48
CA THR A 159 37.17 11.67 0.11
C THR A 159 37.45 10.38 -0.67
N VAL A 160 36.96 10.31 -1.91
CA VAL A 160 37.36 9.31 -2.90
C VAL A 160 38.78 9.63 -3.37
N SER A 161 39.79 8.92 -2.87
CA SER A 161 41.10 8.83 -3.53
C SER A 161 41.12 7.60 -4.43
N GLN A 162 41.21 7.86 -5.73
CA GLN A 162 41.49 6.85 -6.73
C GLN A 162 42.97 6.43 -6.60
N THR A 163 43.23 5.13 -6.63
CA THR A 163 44.57 4.60 -6.92
C THR A 163 44.41 3.37 -7.82
N PRO A 164 45.12 3.28 -8.96
CA PRO A 164 45.05 2.13 -9.85
C PRO A 164 46.18 1.12 -9.56
N ALA A 165 45.86 -0.18 -9.54
CA ALA A 165 46.77 -1.31 -9.80
C ALA A 165 45.94 -2.62 -9.76
N ALA A 166 45.71 -3.33 -10.87
CA ALA A 166 46.61 -4.24 -11.60
C ALA A 166 46.62 -5.70 -11.05
N ALA A 167 46.17 -6.59 -11.95
CA ALA A 167 46.47 -8.02 -12.14
C ALA A 167 46.06 -9.09 -11.10
N ALA A 168 45.41 -10.13 -11.65
CA ALA A 168 45.05 -11.44 -11.07
C ALA A 168 46.28 -12.29 -10.67
N PRO A 169 46.15 -13.41 -9.92
CA PRO A 169 45.65 -14.67 -10.51
C PRO A 169 44.96 -15.71 -9.57
N THR A 170 44.35 -16.71 -10.23
CA THR A 170 44.22 -18.15 -9.87
C THR A 170 43.39 -18.63 -8.67
N SER A 171 42.19 -19.11 -9.02
CA SER A 171 41.58 -20.43 -8.75
C SER A 171 42.00 -21.22 -7.50
N LYS A 172 41.02 -21.54 -6.63
CA LYS A 172 40.98 -22.85 -5.96
C LYS A 172 39.55 -23.34 -5.73
N SER A 173 39.34 -24.55 -6.24
CA SER A 173 38.15 -25.38 -6.17
C SER A 173 37.72 -25.67 -4.73
N GLY A 174 36.41 -25.66 -4.47
CA GLY A 174 35.80 -26.08 -3.22
C GLY A 174 34.35 -26.46 -3.47
N ALA A 175 34.13 -27.72 -3.85
CA ALA A 175 32.82 -28.32 -3.97
C ALA A 175 32.14 -28.44 -2.60
N ALA A 176 30.89 -27.96 -2.48
CA ALA A 176 30.03 -28.28 -1.34
C ALA A 176 28.73 -28.88 -1.88
N SER A 177 28.62 -30.18 -1.65
CA SER A 177 27.45 -31.03 -1.86
C SER A 177 26.33 -30.61 -0.90
N LEU A 178 25.12 -30.38 -1.40
CA LEU A 178 23.92 -30.32 -0.57
C LEU A 178 22.98 -31.46 -0.99
N VAL A 179 22.83 -32.37 -0.03
CA VAL A 179 22.07 -33.60 -0.07
C VAL A 179 20.58 -33.28 -0.08
N ALA A 180 19.87 -33.82 -1.08
CA ALA A 180 18.43 -33.94 -1.07
C ALA A 180 18.01 -35.05 -0.09
N VAL A 181 17.12 -34.74 0.84
CA VAL A 181 16.34 -35.74 1.59
C VAL A 181 14.88 -35.37 1.45
N GLY A 182 14.16 -36.17 0.67
CA GLY A 182 12.71 -36.18 0.67
C GLY A 182 12.17 -36.91 1.89
N SER A 183 10.91 -36.66 2.22
CA SER A 183 10.07 -37.60 2.96
C SER A 183 8.61 -37.34 2.62
N ALA A 184 7.97 -38.36 2.07
CA ALA A 184 6.55 -38.46 1.85
C ALA A 184 5.81 -38.69 3.18
N ALA A 185 4.59 -38.18 3.30
CA ALA A 185 3.60 -38.70 4.23
C ALA A 185 2.20 -38.57 3.61
N VAL A 186 1.68 -39.72 3.18
CA VAL A 186 0.29 -39.98 2.84
C VAL A 186 -0.44 -40.29 4.14
N ILE A 187 -1.55 -39.62 4.43
CA ILE A 187 -2.56 -40.15 5.36
C ILE A 187 -3.94 -39.97 4.74
N ALA A 188 -4.50 -41.09 4.31
CA ALA A 188 -5.92 -41.28 4.04
C ALA A 188 -6.65 -41.46 5.37
N GLY A 189 -7.80 -40.80 5.52
CA GLY A 189 -8.69 -40.96 6.67
C GLY A 189 -10.14 -40.98 6.20
N VAL A 190 -10.65 -42.18 5.92
CA VAL A 190 -12.07 -42.52 5.82
C VAL A 190 -12.56 -42.78 7.24
N PHE A 191 -13.64 -42.14 7.68
CA PHE A 191 -14.55 -42.74 8.67
C PHE A 191 -15.97 -42.25 8.43
N ALA A 192 -16.84 -43.23 8.21
CA ALA A 192 -18.29 -43.10 8.19
C ALA A 192 -18.84 -43.32 9.60
N LEU A 193 -19.93 -42.61 9.91
CA LEU A 193 -21.04 -43.04 10.76
C LEU A 193 -22.24 -42.15 10.46
#